data_AF-A0A0G4MTL4-F1
#
_entry.id   AF-A0A0G4MTL4-F1
#
_cell.length_a   1.000
_cell.length_b   1.000
_cell.length_c   1.000
_cell.angle_alpha   90.00
_cell.angle_beta   90.00
_cell.angle_gamma   90.00
#
_symmetry.space_group_name_H-M   'P 1'
#
loop_
_entity.id
_entity.type
_entity.pdbx_description
1 polymer ?
#
loop_
_entity_poly.entity_id
_entity_poly.type
_entity_poly.pdbx_seq_one_letter_code
_entity_poly.pdbx_strand_id
1 'polypeptide(L)'
;MYFVYPEDRATWALQHQFFYGDAVLVAPVTEQDATSVDVYLPKDTFYDWYTHRPVRGKGALHTFEDQDVTDIPLLIRSGKILPLR
;
A
#
# COMPACT_ATOMS: atom_id res chain seq x y z
N MET A 1 0.69 -3.28 -9.60
CA MET A 1 1.95 -2.81 -8.97
C MET A 1 3.06 -2.54 -9.99
N TYR A 2 3.34 -3.52 -10.86
CA TYR A 2 4.32 -3.45 -11.94
C TYR A 2 4.41 -2.11 -12.69
N PHE A 3 3.27 -1.50 -13.06
CA PHE A 3 3.26 -0.24 -13.82
C PHE A 3 3.99 0.92 -13.14
N VAL A 4 4.06 0.93 -11.80
CA VAL A 4 4.71 1.99 -11.02
C VAL A 4 6.16 1.63 -10.65
N TYR A 5 6.46 0.34 -10.51
CA TYR A 5 7.78 -0.19 -10.16
C TYR A 5 8.18 -1.37 -11.07
N PRO A 6 8.40 -1.13 -12.38
CA PRO A 6 8.60 -2.23 -13.33
C PRO A 6 9.91 -3.00 -13.11
N GLU A 7 10.93 -2.31 -12.58
CA GLU A 7 12.25 -2.88 -12.29
C GLU A 7 12.26 -3.81 -11.05
N ASP A 8 11.25 -3.69 -10.18
CA ASP A 8 11.11 -4.54 -9.01
C ASP A 8 10.27 -5.77 -9.36
N ARG A 9 10.95 -6.89 -9.59
CA ARG A 9 10.33 -8.18 -9.96
C ARG A 9 9.36 -8.71 -8.92
N ALA A 10 9.53 -8.37 -7.63
CA ALA A 10 8.61 -8.80 -6.59
C ALA A 10 7.20 -8.23 -6.82
N THR A 11 7.08 -7.14 -7.57
CA THR A 11 5.81 -6.46 -7.85
C THR A 11 4.99 -7.10 -8.98
N TRP A 12 5.55 -8.06 -9.72
CA TRP A 12 4.93 -8.61 -10.92
C TRP A 12 3.78 -9.57 -10.58
N ALA A 13 3.94 -10.36 -9.51
CA ALA A 13 2.97 -11.38 -9.10
C ALA A 13 1.96 -10.88 -8.06
N LEU A 14 2.06 -9.63 -7.60
CA LEU A 14 1.17 -9.08 -6.58
C LEU A 14 -0.22 -8.81 -7.16
N GLN A 15 -1.22 -9.53 -6.64
CA GLN A 15 -2.62 -9.45 -7.08
C GLN A 15 -3.52 -8.67 -6.11
N HIS A 16 -3.22 -8.73 -4.81
CA HIS A 16 -4.10 -8.19 -3.74
C HIS A 16 -3.72 -6.79 -3.26
N GLN A 17 -2.84 -6.12 -3.99
CA GLN A 17 -2.53 -4.70 -3.79
C GLN A 17 -2.31 -4.06 -5.15
N PHE A 18 -2.64 -2.78 -5.29
CA PHE A 18 -2.49 -2.04 -6.54
C PHE A 18 -2.36 -0.54 -6.32
N PHE A 19 -1.85 0.18 -7.31
CA PHE A 19 -1.91 1.63 -7.30
C PHE A 19 -3.19 2.11 -7.98
N TYR A 20 -3.89 3.04 -7.32
CA TYR A 20 -4.88 3.89 -7.94
C TYR A 20 -4.18 5.18 -8.42
N GLY A 21 -4.16 5.35 -9.75
CA GLY A 21 -3.26 6.29 -10.39
C GLY A 21 -1.79 5.90 -10.15
N ASP A 22 -0.94 6.88 -9.89
CA ASP A 22 0.49 6.69 -9.57
C ASP A 22 0.84 7.08 -8.12
N ALA A 23 -0.17 7.40 -7.31
CA ALA A 23 0.01 8.07 -6.02
C ALA A 23 -0.58 7.31 -4.83
N VAL A 24 -1.66 6.56 -4.99
CA VAL A 24 -2.32 5.86 -3.87
C VAL A 24 -2.14 4.37 -4.03
N LEU A 25 -1.45 3.73 -3.09
CA LEU A 25 -1.37 2.28 -2.95
C LEU A 25 -2.54 1.80 -2.10
N VAL A 26 -3.32 0.89 -2.66
CA VAL A 26 -4.51 0.28 -2.05
C VAL A 26 -4.21 -1.18 -1.76
N ALA A 27 -4.47 -1.61 -0.53
CA ALA A 27 -4.24 -3.00 -0.10
C ALA A 27 -5.39 -3.49 0.80
N PRO A 28 -6.52 -3.92 0.22
CA PRO A 28 -7.67 -4.39 0.98
C PRO A 28 -7.37 -5.70 1.71
N VAL A 29 -7.95 -5.88 2.89
CA VAL A 29 -8.03 -7.19 3.53
C VAL A 29 -8.97 -8.06 2.70
N THR A 30 -8.47 -9.20 2.21
CA THR A 30 -9.22 -10.09 1.31
C THR A 30 -9.49 -11.47 1.91
N GLU A 31 -8.84 -11.80 3.01
CA GLU A 31 -9.06 -13.04 3.74
C GLU A 31 -10.24 -12.89 4.70
N GLN A 32 -11.12 -13.90 4.72
CA GLN A 32 -12.30 -13.88 5.57
C GLN A 32 -11.89 -13.84 7.05
N ASP A 33 -12.56 -12.99 7.83
CA ASP A 33 -12.36 -12.81 9.28
C ASP A 33 -10.95 -12.35 9.70
N ALA A 34 -10.09 -11.98 8.73
CA ALA A 34 -8.78 -11.42 9.00
C ALA A 34 -8.89 -9.94 9.43
N THR A 35 -8.06 -9.54 10.39
CA THR A 35 -7.94 -8.15 10.87
C THR A 35 -6.55 -7.58 10.57
N SER A 36 -5.84 -8.18 9.63
CA SER A 36 -4.51 -7.77 9.21
C SER A 36 -4.28 -8.09 7.75
N VAL A 37 -3.38 -7.35 7.10
CA VAL A 37 -2.95 -7.64 5.72
C VAL A 37 -1.46 -7.38 5.54
N ASP A 38 -0.81 -8.29 4.82
CA ASP A 38 0.58 -8.14 4.39
C ASP A 38 0.65 -7.36 3.07
N VAL A 39 1.39 -6.26 3.09
CA VAL A 39 1.55 -5.37 1.94
C VAL A 39 3.02 -5.25 1.58
N TYR A 40 3.37 -5.64 0.36
CA TYR A 40 4.70 -5.41 -0.18
C TYR A 40 4.92 -3.92 -0.42
N LEU A 41 5.91 -3.36 0.28
CA LEU A 41 6.34 -1.98 0.12
C LEU A 41 7.72 -1.96 -0.56
N PRO A 42 7.81 -1.47 -1.81
CA PRO A 42 9.09 -1.20 -2.48
C PRO A 42 10.00 -0.30 -1.64
N LYS A 43 11.29 -0.18 -2.01
CA LYS A 43 12.24 0.71 -1.34
C LYS A 43 11.94 2.19 -1.63
N ASP A 44 10.82 2.68 -1.12
CA ASP A 44 10.32 4.04 -1.24
C ASP A 44 9.67 4.46 0.10
N THR A 45 9.33 5.74 0.25
CA THR A 45 8.59 6.24 1.39
C THR A 45 7.12 6.37 1.02
N PHE A 46 6.28 5.82 1.90
CA PHE A 46 4.84 5.95 1.85
C PHE A 46 4.35 6.72 3.07
N TYR A 47 3.12 7.18 3.02
CA TYR A 47 2.44 7.82 4.14
C TYR A 47 1.09 7.13 4.31
N ASP A 48 0.81 6.70 5.53
CA ASP A 48 -0.51 6.17 5.86
C ASP A 48 -1.56 7.26 5.60
N TRP A 49 -2.61 6.93 4.83
CA TRP A 49 -3.63 7.89 4.39
C TRP A 49 -4.36 8.54 5.58
N TYR A 50 -4.58 7.78 6.65
CA TYR A 50 -5.42 8.22 7.77
C TYR A 50 -4.64 9.01 8.81
N THR A 51 -3.45 8.52 9.16
CA THR A 51 -2.60 9.08 10.22
C THR A 51 -1.54 10.04 9.69
N HIS A 52 -1.31 10.06 8.36
CA HIS A 52 -0.23 10.78 7.69
C HIS A 52 1.17 10.42 8.19
N ARG A 53 1.32 9.30 8.93
CA ARG A 53 2.61 8.86 9.44
C ARG A 53 3.42 8.25 8.30
N PRO A 54 4.74 8.51 8.24
CA PRO A 54 5.59 7.92 7.23
C PRO A 54 5.78 6.42 7.48
N VAL A 55 5.61 5.63 6.43
CA VAL A 55 5.88 4.20 6.38
C VAL A 55 7.02 3.96 5.39
N ARG A 56 8.18 3.56 5.89
CA ARG A 56 9.36 3.31 5.05
C ARG A 56 9.33 1.90 4.49
N GLY A 57 9.13 1.80 3.19
CA GLY A 57 9.21 0.52 2.48
C GLY A 57 10.66 0.03 2.37
N LYS A 58 10.84 -1.28 2.50
CA LYS A 58 12.16 -1.94 2.52
C LYS A 58 12.38 -2.86 1.31
N GLY A 59 11.44 -2.92 0.38
CA GLY A 59 11.37 -3.97 -0.63
C GLY A 59 10.98 -5.30 0.00
N ALA A 60 10.01 -5.27 0.91
CA ALA A 60 9.56 -6.41 1.69
C ALA A 60 8.09 -6.24 2.08
N LEU A 61 7.48 -7.34 2.56
CA LEU A 61 6.15 -7.29 3.16
C LEU A 61 6.18 -6.47 4.45
N HIS A 62 5.13 -5.69 4.65
CA HIS A 62 4.83 -4.92 5.84
C HIS A 62 3.40 -5.26 6.26
N THR A 63 3.25 -5.74 7.49
CA THR A 63 1.95 -6.12 8.04
C THR A 63 1.25 -4.90 8.60
N PHE A 64 0.05 -4.63 8.11
CA PHE A 64 -0.88 -3.69 8.75
C PHE A 64 -1.79 -4.52 9.66
N GLU A 65 -1.70 -4.27 10.97
CA GLU A 65 -2.54 -4.90 12.00
C GLU A 65 -3.77 -4.05 12.31
N ASP A 66 -4.67 -4.56 13.15
CA ASP A 66 -5.84 -3.85 13.66
C ASP A 66 -6.75 -3.23 12.59
N GLN A 67 -6.95 -3.93 11.47
CA GLN A 67 -7.86 -3.51 10.40
C GLN A 67 -9.30 -3.93 10.71
N ASP A 68 -10.22 -2.97 10.84
CA ASP A 68 -11.65 -3.22 10.98
C ASP A 68 -12.28 -3.59 9.62
N VAL A 69 -13.51 -4.11 9.64
CA VAL A 69 -14.30 -4.45 8.45
C VAL A 69 -14.59 -3.25 7.54
N THR A 70 -14.50 -2.04 8.10
CA THR A 70 -14.65 -0.77 7.37
C THR A 70 -13.34 -0.19 6.87
N ASP A 71 -12.21 -0.81 7.21
CA ASP A 71 -10.89 -0.25 6.97
C ASP A 71 -10.21 -0.91 5.78
N ILE A 72 -9.55 -0.08 4.98
CA ILE A 72 -8.70 -0.52 3.89
C ILE A 72 -7.38 0.22 4.05
N PRO A 73 -6.25 -0.47 4.21
CA PRO A 73 -4.94 0.17 4.16
C PRO A 73 -4.75 0.95 2.87
N LEU A 74 -4.58 2.26 3.04
CA LEU A 74 -4.34 3.23 1.98
C LEU A 74 -3.03 3.94 2.27
N LEU A 75 -2.16 3.98 1.27
CA LEU A 75 -0.82 4.56 1.39
C LEU A 75 -0.58 5.57 0.28
N ILE A 76 -0.19 6.77 0.64
CA ILE A 76 0.21 7.82 -0.29
C ILE A 76 1.71 7.67 -0.57
N ARG A 77 2.08 7.52 -1.83
CA ARG A 77 3.48 7.50 -2.26
C ARG A 77 4.10 8.89 -2.10
N SER A 78 5.33 8.94 -1.59
CA SER A 78 6.10 10.17 -1.48
C SER A 78 6.25 10.91 -2.82
N GLY A 79 6.32 12.24 -2.76
CA GLY A 79 6.53 13.10 -3.93
C GLY A 79 5.29 13.28 -4.82
N LYS A 80 4.10 12.93 -4.33
CA LYS A 80 2.82 13.08 -5.05
C LYS A 80 1.96 14.18 -4.43
N ILE A 81 1.27 14.91 -5.29
CA ILE A 81 0.26 15.90 -4.89
C ILE A 81 -1.11 15.30 -5.19
N LEU A 82 -1.94 15.19 -4.17
CA LEU A 82 -3.31 14.69 -4.30
C LEU A 82 -4.28 15.88 -4.22
N PRO A 83 -4.99 16.21 -5.30
CA PRO A 83 -6.08 17.17 -5.23
C PRO A 83 -7.28 16.49 -4.55
N LEU A 84 -7.55 16.90 -3.31
CA LEU A 84 -8.67 16.41 -2.50
C LEU A 84 -9.75 17.51 -2.43
N ARG A 85 -11.00 17.10 -2.23
CA ARG A 85 -12.15 18.00 -2.10
C ARG A 85 -12.54 18.17 -0.64
#